data_AF-A0AAD3VQ99-F1
#
_entry.id   AF-A0AAD3VQ99-F1
#
_cell.length_a   1.000
_cell.length_b   1.000
_cell.length_c   1.000
_cell.angle_alpha   90.00
_cell.angle_beta   90.00
_cell.angle_gamma   90.00
#
_symmetry.space_group_name_H-M   'P 1'
#
loop_
_entity.id
_entity.type
_entity.pdbx_description
1 polymer ?
#
loop_
_entity_poly.entity_id
_entity_poly.type
_entity_poly.pdbx_seq_one_letter_code
_entity_poly.pdbx_strand_id
1 'polypeptide(L)' 'MSLRAAEPFTVMAKPVGPRCNLACSYCYYLETEDMYGGELPPKMSDGLLETYIRQYIEGSPGPVVSFIWHGG' A
#
# COMPACT_ATOMS: atom_id res chain seq x y z
N MET A 1 1.91 -7.04 -24.46
CA MET A 1 2.79 -5.88 -24.64
C MET A 1 2.98 -5.29 -23.25
N SER A 2 4.15 -5.48 -22.63
CA SER A 2 4.40 -5.03 -21.25
C SER A 2 4.61 -3.52 -21.26
N LEU A 3 3.68 -2.76 -20.69
CA LEU A 3 3.79 -1.31 -20.56
C LEU A 3 4.62 -1.00 -19.31
N ARG A 4 5.94 -1.02 -19.47
CA ARG A 4 6.84 -0.40 -18.49
C ARG A 4 6.66 1.11 -18.55
N ALA A 5 6.65 1.77 -17.39
CA ALA A 5 6.66 3.21 -17.33
C ALA A 5 7.95 3.76 -17.97
N ALA A 6 7.84 4.89 -18.68
CA ALA A 6 9.00 5.56 -19.26
C ALA A 6 9.94 6.13 -18.19
N GLU A 7 9.36 6.63 -17.09
CA GLU A 7 10.06 7.26 -15.97
C GLU A 7 9.85 6.48 -14.67
N PRO A 8 10.82 6.51 -13.73
CA PRO A 8 10.67 5.91 -12.41
C PRO A 8 9.47 6.50 -11.66
N PHE A 9 8.74 5.62 -10.97
CA PHE A 9 7.63 6.01 -10.10
C PHE A 9 7.71 5.22 -8.80
N THR A 10 6.88 5.62 -7.84
CA THR A 10 6.82 4.95 -6.54
C THR A 10 5.38 4.84 -6.07
N VAL A 11 5.03 3.67 -5.57
CA VAL A 11 3.75 3.42 -4.91
C VAL A 11 4.02 3.12 -3.45
N MET A 12 3.31 3.81 -2.56
CA MET A 12 3.28 3.52 -1.13
C MET A 12 2.08 2.62 -0.83
N ALA A 13 2.33 1.32 -0.72
CA ALA A 13 1.30 0.36 -0.38
C ALA A 13 1.01 0.38 1.13
N LYS A 14 -0.26 0.20 1.50
CA LYS A 14 -0.71 0.08 2.91
C LYS A 14 -1.43 -1.25 3.12
N PRO A 15 -0.72 -2.38 3.27
CA PRO A 15 -1.33 -3.72 3.28
C PRO A 15 -2.34 -3.92 4.41
N VAL A 16 -2.16 -3.22 5.53
CA VAL A 16 -3.06 -3.26 6.70
C VAL A 16 -3.90 -2.00 6.88
N GLY A 17 -3.87 -1.08 5.90
CA GLY A 17 -4.54 0.20 6.02
C GLY A 17 -4.03 1.00 7.25
N PRO A 18 -4.94 1.52 8.09
CA PRO A 18 -4.60 2.27 9.31
C PRO A 18 -4.58 1.41 10.60
N ARG A 19 -4.70 0.06 10.49
CA ARG A 19 -4.83 -0.86 11.64
C ARG A 19 -3.53 -1.08 12.40
N CYS A 20 -3.32 -0.30 13.47
CA CYS A 20 -2.14 -0.40 14.31
C CYS A 20 -2.43 -1.10 15.65
N ASN A 21 -1.41 -1.76 16.22
CA ASN A 21 -1.48 -2.32 17.57
C ASN A 21 -1.05 -1.30 18.66
N LEU A 22 -0.81 -0.05 18.27
CA LEU A 22 -0.43 1.06 19.15
C LEU A 22 -1.42 2.22 19.01
N ALA A 23 -1.49 3.05 20.06
CA ALA A 23 -2.32 4.26 20.11
C ALA A 23 -1.46 5.50 20.40
N CYS A 24 -0.53 5.81 19.49
CA CYS A 24 0.37 6.95 19.68
C CYS A 24 -0.41 8.27 19.70
N SER A 25 -0.14 9.13 20.69
CA SER A 25 -0.88 10.39 20.91
C SER A 25 -0.78 11.41 19.77
N TYR A 26 0.15 11.20 18.83
CA TYR A 26 0.41 12.05 17.68
C TYR A 26 0.04 11.37 16.35
N CYS A 27 -0.58 10.19 16.38
CA CYS A 27 -0.88 9.43 15.17
C CYS A 27 -2.20 9.88 14.54
N TYR A 28 -2.13 10.46 13.34
CA TYR A 28 -3.30 10.89 12.59
C TYR A 28 -4.12 9.74 11.98
N TYR A 29 -3.66 8.47 12.07
CA TYR A 29 -4.41 7.32 11.57
C TYR A 29 -5.51 6.83 12.53
N LEU A 30 -5.48 7.24 13.80
CA LEU A 30 -6.37 6.70 14.83
C LEU A 30 -7.86 6.97 14.57
N GLU A 31 -8.19 8.11 13.98
CA GLU A 31 -9.58 8.55 13.75
C GLU A 31 -10.04 8.32 12.31
N THR A 32 -9.36 7.44 11.57
CA THR A 32 -9.69 7.21 10.15
C THR A 32 -10.90 6.30 9.95
N GLU A 33 -11.40 5.61 10.99
CA GLU A 33 -12.61 4.77 10.95
C GLU A 33 -13.84 5.51 10.43
N ASP A 34 -14.02 6.75 10.86
CA ASP A 34 -15.14 7.59 10.44
C ASP A 34 -15.10 7.90 8.93
N MET A 35 -13.90 7.93 8.34
CA MET A 35 -13.74 8.11 6.89
C MET A 35 -14.19 6.89 6.09
N TYR A 36 -14.31 5.73 6.73
CA TYR A 36 -14.70 4.46 6.12
C TYR A 36 -16.09 4.00 6.55
N GLY A 37 -16.94 4.91 7.05
CA GLY A 37 -18.30 4.58 7.46
C GLY A 37 -18.37 3.85 8.80
N GLY A 38 -17.38 4.04 9.67
CA GLY A 38 -17.33 3.45 11.00
C GLY A 38 -16.64 2.08 11.06
N GLU A 39 -16.12 1.57 9.93
CA GLU A 39 -15.36 0.32 9.88
C GLU A 39 -14.08 0.49 9.07
N LEU A 40 -12.94 0.04 9.61
CA LEU A 40 -11.69 0.07 8.87
C LEU A 40 -11.73 -0.80 7.61
N PRO A 41 -11.05 -0.40 6.52
CA PRO A 41 -10.97 -1.21 5.32
C PRO A 41 -10.37 -2.60 5.63
N PRO A 42 -10.74 -3.62 4.85
CA PRO A 42 -10.16 -4.94 4.99
C PRO A 42 -8.66 -4.90 4.73
N LYS A 43 -7.93 -5.83 5.35
CA LYS A 43 -6.53 -6.05 5.00
C LYS A 43 -6.43 -6.47 3.53
N MET A 44 -5.35 -6.07 2.88
CA MET A 44 -5.00 -6.59 1.56
C MET A 44 -4.91 -8.11 1.65
N SER A 45 -5.63 -8.82 0.77
CA SER A 45 -5.53 -10.28 0.69
C SER A 45 -4.19 -10.68 0.06
N ASP A 46 -3.73 -11.90 0.34
CA ASP A 46 -2.50 -12.44 -0.24
C ASP A 46 -2.54 -12.43 -1.79
N GLY A 47 -3.70 -12.73 -2.38
CA GLY A 47 -3.88 -12.67 -3.84
C GLY A 47 -3.77 -11.26 -4.41
N LEU A 48 -4.27 -10.24 -3.67
CA LEU A 48 -4.10 -8.85 -4.06
C LEU A 48 -2.65 -8.39 -3.88
N LEU A 49 -1.98 -8.83 -2.80
CA LEU A 49 -0.56 -8.56 -2.57
C LEU A 49 0.32 -9.14 -3.68
N GLU A 50 0.06 -10.39 -4.10
CA GLU A 50 0.76 -11.01 -5.23
C GLU A 50 0.55 -10.22 -6.51
N THR A 51 -0.71 -9.86 -6.81
CA THR A 51 -1.06 -9.08 -8.00
C THR A 51 -0.35 -7.72 -7.99
N TYR A 52 -0.34 -7.02 -6.85
CA TYR A 52 0.38 -5.76 -6.67
C TYR A 52 1.88 -5.92 -6.94
N ILE A 53 2.53 -6.92 -6.34
CA ILE A 53 3.97 -7.17 -6.53
C ILE A 53 4.29 -7.43 -8.01
N ARG A 54 3.51 -8.30 -8.67
CA ARG A 54 3.70 -8.61 -10.10
C ARG A 54 3.56 -7.38 -10.97
N GLN A 55 2.46 -6.65 -10.82
CA GLN A 55 2.19 -5.46 -11.63
C GLN A 55 3.22 -4.36 -11.39
N TYR A 56 3.65 -4.17 -10.14
CA TYR A 56 4.65 -3.15 -9.81
C TYR A 56 6.02 -3.49 -10.42
N ILE A 57 6.42 -4.77 -10.41
CA ILE A 57 7.66 -5.22 -11.08
C ILE A 57 7.54 -5.08 -12.61
N GLU A 58 6.42 -5.48 -13.19
CA GLU A 58 6.18 -5.41 -14.63
C GLU A 58 6.13 -3.96 -15.15
N GLY A 59 5.58 -3.04 -14.35
CA GLY A 59 5.45 -1.63 -14.67
C GLY A 59 6.71 -0.80 -14.37
N SER A 60 7.56 -1.22 -13.42
CA SER A 60 8.73 -0.44 -13.01
C SER A 60 9.81 -0.39 -14.11
N PRO A 61 10.44 0.78 -14.32
CA PRO A 61 11.59 0.87 -15.20
C PRO A 61 12.86 0.34 -14.52
N GLY A 62 13.70 -0.32 -15.31
CA GLY A 62 15.02 -0.76 -14.86
C GLY A 62 15.03 -2.09 -14.07
N PRO A 63 16.21 -2.50 -13.59
CA PRO A 63 16.40 -3.82 -12.96
C PRO A 63 16.14 -3.84 -11.45
N VAL A 64 15.96 -2.68 -10.81
CA VAL A 64 15.76 -2.55 -9.37
C VAL A 64 14.40 -1.93 -9.09
N VAL A 65 13.59 -2.61 -8.28
CA VAL A 65 12.25 -2.17 -7.90
C VAL A 65 12.23 -1.90 -6.40
N SER A 66 11.93 -0.66 -6.01
CA SER A 66 11.87 -0.25 -4.60
C SER A 66 10.43 -0.24 -4.12
N PHE A 67 10.13 -1.08 -3.13
CA PHE A 67 8.82 -1.16 -2.48
C PHE A 67 8.78 -0.27 -1.24
N ILE A 68 7.74 0.55 -1.13
CA ILE A 68 7.45 1.32 0.08
C ILE A 68 6.20 0.73 0.72
N TRP A 69 6.38 0.15 1.90
CA TRP A 69 5.30 -0.35 2.74
C TRP A 69 5.05 0.64 3.87
N HIS A 70 3.81 1.10 3.99
CA HIS A 70 3.37 2.01 5.03
C HIS A 70 2.05 1.50 5.63
N GLY A 71 1.45 2.36 6.42
CA GLY A 71 0.22 2.12 7.17
C GLY A 71 0.51 2.47 8.61
N GLY A 72 -0.04 1.64 9.47
CA GLY A 72 0.19 1.55 10.89
C GLY A 72 -0.63 0.36 11.30
#